data_AF-A0A7J3QWE1-F1
#
_entry.id   AF-A0A7J3QWE1-F1
#
_cell.length_a   1.000
_cell.length_b   1.000
_cell.length_c   1.000
_cell.angle_alpha   90.00
_cell.angle_beta   90.00
_cell.angle_gamma   90.00
#
_symmetry.space_group_name_H-M   'P 1'
#
loop_
_entity.id
_entity.type
_entity.pdbx_description
1 polymer ?
#
loop_
_entity_poly.entity_id
_entity_poly.type
_entity_poly.pdbx_seq_one_letter_code
_entity_poly.pdbx_strand_id
1 'polypeptide(L)'
;MRVKGEHEIYCCGARVRISEKGVEVLSEPLVEYCPLHEALYGTKKIDAQEVRKSVEKKIAGFGFCCANRLFNAEPLVAYGASEMMQFWLEKGLIDCAVVVCEGAGTVLTFKGSLVQAIGARLTGIVRTSPIPEIITRIRKEGGMVLDEKTAAIDQVAGVKKALYLGFKRVAVSVAGFKAEAISEIRSLEAKEGADVLIFSVCNTCIDE
;
A
#
# COMPACT_ATOMS: atom_id res chain seq x y z
N MET A 1 -12.99 13.88 10.99
CA MET A 1 -12.48 12.87 10.03
C MET A 1 -13.46 11.74 9.99
N ARG A 2 -13.97 11.36 8.81
CA ARG A 2 -14.92 10.24 8.67
C ARG A 2 -14.37 9.29 7.62
N VAL A 3 -14.25 8.02 8.00
CA VAL A 3 -13.95 6.93 7.06
C VAL A 3 -15.00 6.92 5.96
N LYS A 4 -14.60 6.58 4.73
CA LYS A 4 -15.51 6.48 3.57
C LYS A 4 -15.47 5.09 2.95
N GLY A 5 -16.61 4.42 2.90
CA GLY A 5 -16.71 3.06 2.36
C GLY A 5 -16.20 1.98 3.33
N GLU A 6 -15.82 0.84 2.78
CA GLU A 6 -15.31 -0.31 3.52
C GLU A 6 -13.91 -0.71 3.01
N HIS A 7 -13.01 -0.95 3.95
CA HIS A 7 -11.64 -1.35 3.69
C HIS A 7 -11.28 -2.51 4.62
N GLU A 8 -10.32 -3.30 4.16
CA GLU A 8 -9.82 -4.42 4.94
C GLU A 8 -8.32 -4.49 4.80
N ILE A 9 -7.66 -4.63 5.94
CA ILE A 9 -6.21 -4.60 6.05
C ILE A 9 -5.72 -5.71 6.97
N TYR A 10 -4.45 -6.05 6.85
CA TYR A 10 -3.69 -6.69 7.90
C TYR A 10 -2.97 -5.63 8.74
N CYS A 11 -2.97 -5.81 10.06
CA CYS A 11 -2.17 -5.03 10.99
C CYS A 11 -1.66 -5.99 12.08
N CYS A 12 -0.34 -6.14 12.20
CA CYS A 12 0.28 -7.06 13.18
C CYS A 12 -0.24 -8.51 13.06
N GLY A 13 -0.50 -8.98 11.83
CA GLY A 13 -1.07 -10.30 11.57
C GLY A 13 -2.58 -10.42 11.80
N ALA A 14 -3.22 -9.41 12.41
CA ALA A 14 -4.67 -9.37 12.56
C ALA A 14 -5.35 -8.82 11.30
N ARG A 15 -6.45 -9.46 10.88
CA ARG A 15 -7.35 -8.94 9.86
C ARG A 15 -8.25 -7.87 10.48
N VAL A 16 -8.32 -6.70 9.88
CA VAL A 16 -9.06 -5.55 10.42
C VAL A 16 -9.97 -4.97 9.34
N ARG A 17 -11.26 -4.80 9.68
CA ARG A 17 -12.23 -4.05 8.88
C ARG A 17 -12.27 -2.60 9.34
N ILE A 18 -12.16 -1.68 8.40
CA ILE A 18 -12.33 -0.24 8.61
C ILE A 18 -13.52 0.19 7.77
N SER A 19 -14.56 0.72 8.42
CA SER A 19 -15.77 1.16 7.74
C SER A 19 -16.33 2.44 8.35
N GLU A 20 -17.39 2.97 7.76
CA GLU A 20 -18.14 4.10 8.32
C GLU A 20 -18.74 3.81 9.71
N LYS A 21 -18.84 2.53 10.09
CA LYS A 21 -19.30 2.07 11.41
C LYS A 21 -18.18 2.03 12.47
N GLY A 22 -16.92 2.17 12.06
CA GLY A 22 -15.75 2.11 12.93
C GLY A 22 -14.73 1.05 12.52
N VAL A 23 -13.81 0.76 13.44
CA VAL A 23 -12.73 -0.23 13.30
C VAL A 23 -13.12 -1.51 14.04
N GLU A 24 -13.07 -2.63 13.33
CA GLU A 24 -13.38 -3.96 13.85
C GLU A 24 -12.20 -4.91 13.58
N VAL A 25 -11.68 -5.54 14.63
CA VAL A 25 -10.60 -6.54 14.53
C VAL A 25 -11.27 -7.90 14.35
N LEU A 26 -11.01 -8.54 13.20
CA LEU A 26 -11.69 -9.76 12.74
C LEU A 26 -10.93 -11.05 13.09
N SER A 27 -9.66 -10.93 13.44
CA SER A 27 -8.82 -12.06 13.89
C SER A 27 -7.85 -11.60 14.95
N GLU A 28 -7.39 -12.54 15.79
CA GLU A 28 -6.33 -12.25 16.76
C GLU A 28 -5.03 -11.84 16.04
N PRO A 29 -4.27 -10.89 16.62
CA PRO A 29 -2.94 -10.58 16.10
C PRO A 29 -2.00 -11.77 16.34
N LEU A 30 -1.24 -12.09 15.30
CA LEU A 30 -0.21 -13.14 15.35
C LEU A 30 1.15 -12.58 15.77
N VAL A 31 1.31 -11.25 15.72
CA VAL A 31 2.52 -10.56 16.18
C VAL A 31 2.28 -10.07 17.62
N GLU A 32 3.01 -10.62 18.58
CA GLU A 32 2.91 -10.21 19.99
C GLU A 32 3.71 -8.94 20.32
N TYR A 33 4.79 -8.68 19.59
CA TYR A 33 5.66 -7.52 19.78
C TYR A 33 6.32 -7.09 18.47
N CYS A 34 6.41 -5.77 18.25
CA CYS A 34 7.11 -5.19 17.11
C CYS A 34 7.80 -3.88 17.56
N PRO A 35 9.14 -3.78 17.46
CA PRO A 35 9.88 -2.57 17.85
C PRO A 35 9.43 -1.31 17.10
N LEU A 36 9.08 -1.44 15.82
CA LEU A 36 8.56 -0.33 15.03
C LEU A 36 7.16 0.08 15.52
N HIS A 37 6.30 -0.87 15.87
CA HIS A 37 4.98 -0.58 16.43
C HIS A 37 5.11 0.09 17.81
N GLU A 38 6.05 -0.34 18.66
CA GLU A 38 6.33 0.33 19.93
C GLU A 38 6.80 1.78 19.70
N ALA A 39 7.75 1.99 18.78
CA ALA A 39 8.25 3.33 18.47
C ALA A 39 7.17 4.28 17.94
N LEU A 40 6.23 3.76 17.13
CA LEU A 40 5.16 4.56 16.51
C LEU A 40 3.93 4.76 17.42
N TYR A 41 3.59 3.77 18.24
CA TYR A 41 2.31 3.72 18.97
C TYR A 41 2.44 3.59 20.49
N GLY A 42 3.63 3.28 21.00
CA GLY A 42 3.94 3.17 22.43
C GLY A 42 3.57 1.83 23.06
N THR A 43 3.39 0.78 22.26
CA THR A 43 2.83 -0.50 22.72
C THR A 43 3.89 -1.61 22.79
N LYS A 44 4.08 -2.21 23.97
CA LYS A 44 5.01 -3.34 24.21
C LYS A 44 4.42 -4.74 24.01
N LYS A 45 3.10 -4.88 24.09
CA LYS A 45 2.39 -6.14 23.83
C LYS A 45 1.20 -5.85 22.94
N ILE A 46 1.13 -6.53 21.80
CA ILE A 46 0.09 -6.31 20.81
C ILE A 46 -1.02 -7.33 21.01
N ASP A 47 -2.20 -6.83 21.36
CA ASP A 47 -3.46 -7.57 21.40
C ASP A 47 -4.49 -6.91 20.46
N ALA A 48 -5.69 -7.49 20.36
CA ALA A 48 -6.75 -6.94 19.50
C ALA A 48 -7.13 -5.48 19.84
N GLN A 49 -7.06 -5.08 21.11
CA GLN A 49 -7.35 -3.69 21.50
C GLN A 49 -6.25 -2.75 21.05
N GLU A 50 -4.99 -3.15 21.17
CA GLU A 50 -3.86 -2.35 20.71
C GLU A 50 -3.80 -2.23 19.19
N VAL A 51 -4.14 -3.30 18.45
CA VAL A 51 -4.33 -3.23 16.99
C VAL A 51 -5.43 -2.23 16.63
N ARG A 52 -6.60 -2.32 17.30
CA ARG A 52 -7.69 -1.37 17.06
C ARG A 52 -7.25 0.07 17.30
N LYS A 53 -6.59 0.34 18.44
CA LYS A 53 -6.10 1.67 18.80
C LYS A 53 -5.06 2.19 17.80
N SER A 54 -4.15 1.35 17.31
CA SER A 54 -3.12 1.79 16.34
C SER A 54 -3.75 2.18 15.00
N VAL A 55 -4.76 1.44 14.54
CA VAL A 55 -5.55 1.77 13.36
C VAL A 55 -6.37 3.05 13.58
N GLU A 56 -7.04 3.21 14.72
CA GLU A 56 -7.78 4.43 15.07
C GLU A 56 -6.87 5.66 15.14
N LYS A 57 -5.68 5.54 15.75
CA LYS A 57 -4.65 6.59 15.76
C LYS A 57 -4.22 6.97 14.34
N LYS A 58 -4.09 5.98 13.44
CA LYS A 58 -3.72 6.22 12.04
C LYS A 58 -4.81 6.99 11.29
N ILE A 59 -6.08 6.64 11.51
CA ILE A 59 -7.24 7.35 10.95
C ILE A 59 -7.27 8.79 11.47
N ALA A 60 -7.16 8.98 12.79
CA ALA A 60 -7.24 10.30 13.42
C ALA A 60 -6.03 11.22 13.11
N GLY A 61 -4.83 10.65 13.00
CA GLY A 61 -3.61 11.42 12.75
C GLY A 61 -3.36 11.72 11.27
N PHE A 62 -3.70 10.79 10.37
CA PHE A 62 -3.29 10.86 8.96
C PHE A 62 -4.45 10.79 7.97
N GLY A 63 -5.70 10.66 8.44
CA GLY A 63 -6.86 10.51 7.55
C GLY A 63 -6.83 9.22 6.74
N PHE A 64 -6.23 8.15 7.27
CA PHE A 64 -6.24 6.84 6.62
C PHE A 64 -7.67 6.40 6.33
N CYS A 65 -7.97 5.95 5.11
CA CYS A 65 -9.32 5.62 4.65
C CYS A 65 -10.33 6.79 4.71
N CYS A 66 -9.88 8.05 4.74
CA CYS A 66 -10.73 9.23 4.81
C CYS A 66 -10.51 10.17 3.60
N ALA A 67 -11.51 11.01 3.29
CA ALA A 67 -11.40 11.99 2.22
C ALA A 67 -10.25 13.00 2.39
N ASN A 68 -9.86 13.29 3.63
CA ASN A 68 -8.79 14.21 3.99
C ASN A 68 -7.46 13.50 4.30
N ARG A 69 -7.23 12.33 3.68
CA ARG A 69 -5.97 11.58 3.77
C ARG A 69 -4.77 12.49 3.50
N LEU A 70 -3.80 12.47 4.40
CA LEU A 70 -2.54 13.18 4.23
C LEU A 70 -1.63 12.46 3.24
N PHE A 71 -1.06 13.23 2.30
CA PHE A 71 0.00 12.79 1.41
C PHE A 71 1.32 13.36 1.95
N ASN A 72 1.99 12.62 2.83
CA ASN A 72 3.27 13.02 3.42
C ASN A 72 4.39 12.10 2.90
N ALA A 73 5.32 12.68 2.14
CA ALA A 73 6.48 11.99 1.56
C ALA A 73 7.71 11.94 2.48
N GLU A 74 7.60 12.35 3.75
CA GLU A 74 8.69 12.18 4.71
C GLU A 74 8.98 10.69 4.95
N PRO A 75 10.27 10.29 5.00
CA PRO A 75 10.65 8.92 5.30
C PRO A 75 10.23 8.55 6.73
N LEU A 76 9.63 7.36 6.89
CA LEU A 76 9.26 6.86 8.21
C LEU A 76 10.34 5.95 8.80
N VAL A 77 11.00 5.20 7.94
CA VAL A 77 12.10 4.27 8.27
C VAL A 77 13.25 4.48 7.29
N ALA A 78 14.43 3.95 7.61
CA ALA A 78 15.60 4.12 6.75
C ALA A 78 15.51 3.36 5.41
N TYR A 79 14.77 2.23 5.34
CA TYR A 79 14.74 1.35 4.17
C TYR A 79 13.40 0.60 3.96
N GLY A 80 12.27 1.32 3.92
CA GLY A 80 10.99 0.72 3.53
C GLY A 80 10.86 0.57 2.01
N ALA A 81 9.89 -0.24 1.56
CA ALA A 81 9.68 -0.47 0.12
C ALA A 81 9.39 0.85 -0.63
N SER A 82 8.57 1.73 -0.05
CA SER A 82 8.26 3.02 -0.67
C SER A 82 9.42 4.02 -0.58
N GLU A 83 10.21 4.00 0.50
CA GLU A 83 11.42 4.83 0.62
C GLU A 83 12.45 4.46 -0.45
N MET A 84 12.66 3.15 -0.65
CA MET A 84 13.58 2.68 -1.68
C MET A 84 13.06 3.00 -3.10
N MET A 85 11.78 2.77 -3.37
CA MET A 85 11.18 3.12 -4.67
C MET A 85 11.22 4.63 -4.95
N GLN A 86 11.03 5.46 -3.92
CA GLN A 86 11.21 6.91 -4.04
C GLN A 86 12.63 7.22 -4.52
N PHE A 87 13.64 6.69 -3.83
CA PHE A 87 15.03 6.93 -4.20
C PHE A 87 15.35 6.42 -5.60
N TRP A 88 14.88 5.23 -6.00
CA TRP A 88 15.13 4.69 -7.34
C TRP A 88 14.48 5.52 -8.45
N LEU A 89 13.26 6.03 -8.24
CA LEU A 89 12.63 6.96 -9.17
C LEU A 89 13.41 8.26 -9.29
N GLU A 90 13.80 8.86 -8.15
CA GLU A 90 14.56 10.12 -8.11
C GLU A 90 15.97 9.99 -8.72
N LYS A 91 16.57 8.80 -8.69
CA LYS A 91 17.84 8.50 -9.35
C LYS A 91 17.69 7.97 -10.77
N GLY A 92 16.46 7.81 -11.27
CA GLY A 92 16.21 7.27 -12.60
C GLY A 92 16.68 5.82 -12.79
N LEU A 93 16.71 5.03 -11.70
CA LEU A 93 17.03 3.60 -11.72
C LEU A 93 15.82 2.76 -12.16
N ILE A 94 14.61 3.23 -11.85
CA ILE A 94 13.35 2.73 -12.37
C ILE A 94 12.57 3.88 -13.03
N ASP A 95 11.67 3.55 -13.95
CA ASP A 95 10.84 4.51 -14.68
C ASP A 95 9.46 4.69 -14.02
N CYS A 96 8.94 3.64 -13.39
CA CYS A 96 7.59 3.60 -12.85
C CYS A 96 7.54 2.69 -11.62
N ALA A 97 6.72 3.08 -10.64
CA ALA A 97 6.34 2.26 -9.51
C ALA A 97 4.85 1.91 -9.59
N VAL A 98 4.53 0.65 -9.32
CA VAL A 98 3.18 0.10 -9.16
C VAL A 98 3.01 -0.29 -7.70
N VAL A 99 2.12 0.41 -7.00
CA VAL A 99 1.91 0.24 -5.56
C VAL A 99 0.43 0.31 -5.22
N VAL A 100 0.08 0.12 -3.95
CA VAL A 100 -1.30 0.19 -3.47
C VAL A 100 -1.53 1.49 -2.69
N CYS A 101 -2.71 2.07 -2.80
CA CYS A 101 -3.18 3.16 -1.93
C CYS A 101 -4.61 2.86 -1.45
N GLU A 102 -4.86 2.99 -0.15
CA GLU A 102 -6.22 2.92 0.37
C GLU A 102 -7.08 4.02 -0.26
N GLY A 103 -8.30 3.70 -0.68
CA GLY A 103 -9.13 4.66 -1.41
C GLY A 103 -8.90 4.70 -2.92
N ALA A 104 -7.86 4.04 -3.44
CA ALA A 104 -7.55 4.04 -4.88
C ALA A 104 -7.16 2.67 -5.46
N GLY A 105 -6.77 1.69 -4.65
CA GLY A 105 -6.37 0.37 -5.15
C GLY A 105 -4.97 0.41 -5.74
N THR A 106 -4.77 -0.22 -6.90
CA THR A 106 -3.49 -0.15 -7.63
C THR A 106 -3.26 1.24 -8.22
N VAL A 107 -2.09 1.80 -7.93
CA VAL A 107 -1.62 3.11 -8.39
C VAL A 107 -0.30 2.94 -9.12
N LEU A 108 -0.20 3.54 -10.31
CA LEU A 108 1.03 3.72 -11.04
C LEU A 108 1.52 5.14 -10.85
N THR A 109 2.82 5.34 -10.63
CA THR A 109 3.41 6.67 -10.57
C THR A 109 4.87 6.63 -10.99
N PHE A 110 5.33 7.73 -11.56
CA PHE A 110 6.73 7.98 -11.92
C PHE A 110 7.34 9.09 -11.04
N LYS A 111 6.63 9.52 -9.99
CA LYS A 111 7.11 10.49 -9.00
C LYS A 111 7.42 9.81 -7.68
N GLY A 112 8.69 9.88 -7.26
CA GLY A 112 9.15 9.30 -6.00
C GLY A 112 8.39 9.80 -4.77
N SER A 113 8.14 11.12 -4.70
CA SER A 113 7.37 11.72 -3.62
C SER A 113 5.95 11.16 -3.48
N LEU A 114 5.28 10.87 -4.60
CA LEU A 114 3.94 10.27 -4.57
C LEU A 114 3.99 8.81 -4.10
N VAL A 115 4.98 8.02 -4.54
CA VAL A 115 5.16 6.63 -4.04
C VAL A 115 5.30 6.63 -2.52
N GLN A 116 6.16 7.49 -1.99
CA GLN A 116 6.36 7.59 -0.55
C GLN A 116 5.11 8.10 0.16
N ALA A 117 4.46 9.13 -0.38
CA ALA A 117 3.24 9.68 0.22
C ALA A 117 2.08 8.67 0.31
N ILE A 118 2.02 7.69 -0.59
CA ILE A 118 1.03 6.61 -0.51
C ILE A 118 1.50 5.40 0.31
N GLY A 119 2.79 5.06 0.23
CA GLY A 119 3.37 3.86 0.84
C GLY A 119 3.88 3.99 2.29
N ALA A 120 4.33 5.17 2.72
CA ALA A 120 5.10 5.35 3.97
C ALA A 120 4.42 4.78 5.22
N ARG A 121 3.10 4.85 5.26
CA ARG A 121 2.29 4.39 6.39
C ARG A 121 1.35 3.27 5.96
N LEU A 122 1.54 2.68 4.80
CA LEU A 122 0.67 1.62 4.30
C LEU A 122 0.91 0.34 5.10
N THR A 123 -0.16 -0.43 5.28
CA THR A 123 -0.09 -1.81 5.79
C THR A 123 -0.85 -2.69 4.80
N GLY A 124 -0.69 -4.00 4.86
CA GLY A 124 -1.21 -4.92 3.84
C GLY A 124 -2.69 -4.72 3.58
N ILE A 125 -3.07 -4.12 2.45
CA ILE A 125 -4.47 -3.85 2.10
C ILE A 125 -5.02 -5.07 1.36
N VAL A 126 -6.03 -5.70 1.93
CA VAL A 126 -6.73 -6.84 1.33
C VAL A 126 -7.76 -6.36 0.32
N ARG A 127 -8.54 -5.32 0.68
CA ARG A 127 -9.48 -4.65 -0.21
C ARG A 127 -9.74 -3.22 0.24
N THR A 128 -10.22 -2.38 -0.67
CA THR A 128 -10.47 -0.97 -0.40
C THR A 128 -11.63 -0.46 -1.26
N SER A 129 -12.40 0.49 -0.75
CA SER A 129 -13.42 1.20 -1.52
C SER A 129 -12.85 2.45 -2.18
N PRO A 130 -13.35 2.90 -3.35
CA PRO A 130 -12.90 4.13 -3.97
C PRO A 130 -13.26 5.35 -3.13
N ILE A 131 -12.28 6.24 -2.94
CA ILE A 131 -12.44 7.53 -2.28
C ILE A 131 -12.11 8.63 -3.30
N PRO A 132 -13.12 9.33 -3.85
CA PRO A 132 -12.93 10.30 -4.93
C PRO A 132 -11.88 11.37 -4.64
N GLU A 133 -11.78 11.84 -3.39
CA GLU A 133 -10.80 12.84 -3.00
C GLU A 133 -9.35 12.32 -3.08
N ILE A 134 -9.11 11.07 -2.68
CA ILE A 134 -7.79 10.41 -2.77
C ILE A 134 -7.43 10.19 -4.25
N ILE A 135 -8.36 9.65 -5.04
CA ILE A 135 -8.17 9.43 -6.48
C ILE A 135 -7.86 10.76 -7.19
N THR A 136 -8.64 11.81 -6.92
CA THR A 136 -8.41 13.15 -7.47
C THR A 136 -7.04 13.69 -7.07
N ARG A 137 -6.62 13.47 -5.83
CA ARG A 137 -5.30 13.90 -5.35
C ARG A 137 -4.16 13.18 -6.06
N ILE A 138 -4.24 11.85 -6.20
CA ILE A 138 -3.27 11.03 -6.94
C ILE A 138 -3.10 11.56 -8.37
N ARG A 139 -4.21 11.83 -9.08
CA ARG A 139 -4.16 12.37 -10.45
C ARG A 139 -3.51 13.74 -10.51
N LYS A 140 -3.84 14.65 -9.57
CA LYS A 140 -3.22 15.98 -9.49
C LYS A 140 -1.72 15.90 -9.23
N GLU A 141 -1.27 14.88 -8.48
CA GLU A 141 0.15 14.63 -8.25
C GLU A 141 0.82 13.89 -9.41
N GLY A 142 0.09 13.51 -10.48
CA GLY A 142 0.62 12.86 -11.68
C GLY A 142 0.64 11.34 -11.61
N GLY A 143 0.01 10.73 -10.60
CA GLY A 143 -0.23 9.29 -10.55
C GLY A 143 -1.44 8.87 -11.36
N MET A 144 -1.51 7.59 -11.66
CA MET A 144 -2.61 6.94 -12.38
C MET A 144 -3.21 5.85 -11.51
N VAL A 145 -4.53 5.85 -11.36
CA VAL A 145 -5.26 4.79 -10.66
C VAL A 145 -5.71 3.75 -11.69
N LEU A 146 -5.48 2.47 -11.39
CA LEU A 146 -5.79 1.38 -12.33
C LEU A 146 -7.29 1.28 -12.60
N ASP A 147 -8.10 1.27 -11.54
CA ASP A 147 -9.56 1.27 -11.62
C ASP A 147 -10.15 2.25 -10.61
N GLU A 148 -10.52 3.44 -11.09
CA GLU A 148 -11.11 4.51 -10.27
C GLU A 148 -12.53 4.18 -9.78
N LYS A 149 -13.22 3.24 -10.41
CA LYS A 149 -14.61 2.89 -10.07
C LYS A 149 -14.69 1.91 -8.92
N THR A 150 -13.74 0.99 -8.85
CA THR A 150 -13.75 -0.10 -7.86
C THR A 150 -12.61 -0.03 -6.86
N ALA A 151 -11.55 0.75 -7.15
CA ALA A 151 -10.30 0.74 -6.42
C ALA A 151 -9.68 -0.68 -6.31
N ALA A 152 -9.77 -1.45 -7.39
CA ALA A 152 -9.23 -2.80 -7.47
C ALA A 152 -7.72 -2.83 -7.17
N ILE A 153 -7.31 -3.84 -6.39
CA ILE A 153 -5.92 -4.15 -6.12
C ILE A 153 -5.52 -5.32 -7.03
N ASP A 154 -4.83 -4.98 -8.11
CA ASP A 154 -4.31 -5.92 -9.11
C ASP A 154 -2.93 -5.44 -9.56
N GLN A 155 -1.88 -6.10 -9.06
CA GLN A 155 -0.50 -5.75 -9.38
C GLN A 155 -0.09 -6.25 -10.76
N VAL A 156 -0.66 -7.36 -11.24
CA VAL A 156 -0.38 -7.91 -12.57
C VAL A 156 -0.89 -6.95 -13.64
N ALA A 157 -2.14 -6.49 -13.52
CA ALA A 157 -2.71 -5.50 -14.42
C ALA A 157 -2.03 -4.14 -14.29
N GLY A 158 -1.59 -3.76 -13.10
CA GLY A 158 -0.77 -2.57 -12.87
C GLY A 158 0.55 -2.60 -13.65
N VAL A 159 1.32 -3.69 -13.53
CA VAL A 159 2.56 -3.88 -14.30
C VAL A 159 2.27 -3.91 -15.79
N LYS A 160 1.27 -4.68 -16.23
CA LYS A 160 0.86 -4.74 -17.64
C LYS A 160 0.55 -3.35 -18.20
N LYS A 161 -0.15 -2.51 -17.42
CA LYS A 161 -0.46 -1.12 -17.80
C LYS A 161 0.80 -0.26 -17.88
N ALA A 162 1.74 -0.41 -16.94
CA ALA A 162 3.01 0.31 -16.97
C ALA A 162 3.82 -0.03 -18.24
N LEU A 163 3.93 -1.32 -18.57
CA LEU A 163 4.63 -1.78 -19.77
C LEU A 163 3.95 -1.29 -21.06
N TYR A 164 2.61 -1.30 -21.10
CA TYR A 164 1.83 -0.74 -22.21
C TYR A 164 2.09 0.76 -22.43
N LEU A 165 2.36 1.52 -21.37
CA LEU A 165 2.72 2.93 -21.45
C LEU A 165 4.17 3.18 -21.88
N GLY A 166 4.94 2.11 -22.13
CA GLY A 166 6.31 2.17 -22.62
C GLY A 166 7.39 2.18 -21.53
N PHE A 167 7.02 2.06 -20.25
CA PHE A 167 8.00 1.92 -19.18
C PHE A 167 8.73 0.58 -19.28
N LYS A 168 10.05 0.58 -19.06
CA LYS A 168 10.89 -0.61 -19.21
C LYS A 168 11.49 -1.10 -17.91
N ARG A 169 11.63 -0.22 -16.91
CA ARG A 169 12.13 -0.54 -15.57
C ARG A 169 11.03 -0.23 -14.57
N VAL A 170 10.30 -1.25 -14.14
CA VAL A 170 9.11 -1.10 -13.30
C VAL A 170 9.40 -1.70 -11.92
N ALA A 171 9.18 -0.95 -10.85
CA ALA A 171 9.10 -1.54 -9.51
C ALA A 171 7.64 -1.81 -9.14
N VAL A 172 7.36 -2.95 -8.52
CA VAL A 172 6.01 -3.33 -8.08
C VAL A 172 6.05 -3.85 -6.66
N SER A 173 5.13 -3.41 -5.79
CA SER A 173 4.94 -4.02 -4.48
C SER A 173 3.82 -5.05 -4.50
N VAL A 174 4.12 -6.26 -4.05
CA VAL A 174 3.19 -7.39 -3.97
C VAL A 174 3.08 -7.80 -2.51
N ALA A 175 1.86 -7.80 -1.96
CA ALA A 175 1.66 -8.28 -0.61
C ALA A 175 1.89 -9.81 -0.54
N GLY A 176 2.45 -10.33 0.55
CA GLY A 176 2.76 -11.76 0.66
C GLY A 176 1.53 -12.68 0.49
N PHE A 177 0.34 -12.26 0.96
CA PHE A 177 -0.93 -12.96 0.72
C PHE A 177 -1.45 -12.86 -0.74
N LYS A 178 -0.66 -12.27 -1.63
CA LYS A 178 -0.87 -12.15 -3.08
C LYS A 178 0.35 -12.61 -3.87
N ALA A 179 1.21 -13.43 -3.26
CA ALA A 179 2.46 -13.89 -3.87
C ALA A 179 2.25 -14.68 -5.17
N GLU A 180 1.07 -15.25 -5.40
CA GLU A 180 0.71 -15.90 -6.67
C GLU A 180 0.85 -14.98 -7.89
N ALA A 181 0.63 -13.67 -7.71
CA ALA A 181 0.79 -12.67 -8.76
C ALA A 181 2.24 -12.54 -9.27
N ILE A 182 3.23 -12.95 -8.47
CA ILE A 182 4.66 -12.84 -8.81
C ILE A 182 4.99 -13.66 -10.05
N SER A 183 4.45 -14.89 -10.14
CA SER A 183 4.68 -15.79 -11.29
C SER A 183 4.13 -15.20 -12.60
N GLU A 184 2.97 -14.56 -12.53
CA GLU A 184 2.38 -13.87 -13.68
C GLU A 184 3.18 -12.64 -14.08
N ILE A 185 3.64 -11.84 -13.11
CA ILE A 185 4.50 -10.67 -13.35
C ILE A 185 5.82 -11.09 -14.02
N ARG A 186 6.45 -12.18 -13.57
CA ARG A 186 7.67 -12.72 -14.21
C ARG A 186 7.43 -13.18 -15.65
N SER A 187 6.26 -13.77 -15.90
CA SER A 187 5.88 -14.15 -17.27
C SER A 187 5.70 -12.93 -18.18
N LEU A 188 5.10 -11.84 -17.66
CA LEU A 188 4.95 -10.57 -18.38
C LEU A 188 6.31 -9.89 -18.63
N GLU A 189 7.18 -9.86 -17.62
CA GLU A 189 8.54 -9.31 -17.72
C GLU A 189 9.33 -9.96 -18.87
N ALA A 190 9.37 -11.29 -18.90
CA ALA A 190 10.06 -12.06 -19.93
C ALA A 190 9.47 -11.82 -21.32
N LYS A 191 8.13 -11.77 -21.42
CA LYS A 191 7.43 -11.56 -22.69
C LYS A 191 7.70 -10.17 -23.29
N GLU A 192 7.71 -9.13 -22.47
CA GLU A 192 7.80 -7.73 -22.91
C GLU A 192 9.25 -7.20 -22.97
N GLY A 193 10.23 -8.02 -22.58
CA GLY A 193 11.65 -7.65 -22.53
C GLY A 193 11.88 -6.44 -21.62
N ALA A 194 11.25 -6.46 -20.44
CA ALA A 194 11.33 -5.42 -19.42
C ALA A 194 12.15 -5.89 -18.22
N ASP A 195 12.49 -4.97 -17.33
CA ASP A 195 13.06 -5.21 -16.01
C ASP A 195 12.01 -4.87 -14.96
N VAL A 196 11.52 -5.88 -14.25
CA VAL A 196 10.49 -5.71 -13.21
C VAL A 196 11.09 -6.06 -11.84
N LEU A 197 11.34 -5.04 -11.02
CA LEU A 197 11.72 -5.22 -9.62
C LEU A 197 10.49 -5.50 -8.77
N ILE A 198 10.44 -6.68 -8.14
CA ILE A 198 9.31 -7.10 -7.32
C ILE A 198 9.68 -6.98 -5.83
N PHE A 199 8.92 -6.17 -5.10
CA PHE A 199 8.99 -6.02 -3.64
C PHE A 199 7.89 -6.83 -2.98
N SER A 200 8.24 -7.98 -2.39
CA SER A 200 7.33 -8.71 -1.52
C SER A 200 7.20 -7.99 -0.18
N VAL A 201 6.00 -7.49 0.13
CA VAL A 201 5.72 -6.70 1.34
C VAL A 201 4.68 -7.39 2.22
N CYS A 202 4.61 -7.02 3.50
CA CYS A 202 3.65 -7.61 4.44
C CYS A 202 3.72 -9.15 4.49
N ASN A 203 4.94 -9.70 4.50
CA ASN A 203 5.19 -11.15 4.47
C ASN A 203 5.05 -11.81 5.86
N THR A 204 4.95 -11.00 6.92
CA THR A 204 4.79 -11.51 8.28
C THR A 204 3.43 -12.19 8.42
N CYS A 205 3.45 -13.41 8.98
CA CYS A 205 2.24 -14.21 9.22
C CYS A 205 1.45 -14.58 7.96
N ILE A 206 2.15 -14.77 6.84
CA ILE A 206 1.60 -15.41 5.64
C ILE A 206 1.80 -16.91 5.80
N ASP A 207 0.71 -17.66 5.68
CA ASP A 207 0.72 -19.13 5.67
C ASP A 207 1.18 -19.66 4.29
N GLU A 208 1.66 -20.91 4.25
CA GLU A 208 2.07 -21.62 3.02
C GLU A 208 0.89 -21.98 2.10
#